data_AF-A0A1H6EDV8-F1
#
_entry.id   AF-A0A1H6EDV8-F1
#
_cell.length_a   1.000
_cell.length_b   1.000
_cell.length_c   1.000
_cell.angle_alpha   90.00
_cell.angle_beta   90.00
_cell.angle_gamma   90.00
#
_symmetry.space_group_name_H-M   'P 1'
#
loop_
_entity.id
_entity.type
_entity.pdbx_description
1 polymer ?
#
loop_
_entity_poly.entity_id
_entity_poly.type
_entity_poly.pdbx_seq_one_letter_code
_entity_poly.pdbx_strand_id
1 'polypeptide(L)'
;MSDAVVDKDARAKKRKSVSGRNVSVAGKKDAPGKGAVAGAGAGAGAGKGTAANRPDAPGPIPEPQEPDEFAVQISDQIESFILSVREVAKGDDPDSAVPYLLLEVSQLLLAGGRLGAHEDIVPDERYEPDAGPEPDEDSLRQGLATLLEPIDVYSEVFDPYVPRSTPVACRISDDLADVVVNLSHGLTHFRAGRVSEALWWWQFSYLSSWGLTASASLRALQSLVAHVRQDSPLDELDGLDTGTDEDDEEQLAKEAGRVMEAELGTMGLRRRRQ
;
A
#
# COMPACT_ATOMS: atom_id res chain seq x y z
N MET A 1 65.72 27.36 -6.75
CA MET A 1 65.59 27.15 -5.29
C MET A 1 64.10 27.08 -5.02
N SER A 2 63.48 25.93 -5.31
CA SER A 2 63.19 24.86 -4.32
C SER A 2 61.80 25.12 -3.70
N ASP A 3 60.68 24.55 -4.16
CA ASP A 3 60.31 23.17 -4.58
C ASP A 3 59.88 22.26 -3.40
N ALA A 4 59.03 21.27 -3.71
CA ALA A 4 58.23 20.36 -2.85
C ALA A 4 56.94 20.94 -2.26
N VAL A 5 55.70 20.41 -2.44
CA VAL A 5 55.14 19.07 -2.70
C VAL A 5 54.83 18.24 -1.44
N VAL A 6 53.51 18.07 -1.19
CA VAL A 6 52.77 16.93 -0.59
C VAL A 6 53.29 16.28 0.70
N ASP A 7 52.39 16.15 1.69
CA ASP A 7 52.20 14.85 2.36
C ASP A 7 50.72 14.59 2.71
N LYS A 8 50.16 13.51 2.16
CA LYS A 8 48.90 12.86 2.55
C LYS A 8 49.26 11.45 3.06
N ASP A 9 49.63 11.27 4.33
CA ASP A 9 49.37 10.01 5.06
C ASP A 9 49.77 10.04 6.55
N ALA A 10 48.85 10.45 7.42
CA ALA A 10 48.98 10.32 8.88
C ALA A 10 48.17 9.15 9.47
N ARG A 11 48.11 8.06 8.71
CA ARG A 11 48.26 6.66 9.15
C ARG A 11 47.68 6.28 10.54
N ALA A 12 46.60 5.48 10.48
CA ALA A 12 46.07 4.72 11.61
C ALA A 12 47.14 3.96 12.42
N LYS A 13 47.03 4.00 13.77
CA LYS A 13 47.28 2.89 14.72
C LYS A 13 47.14 3.32 16.20
N LYS A 14 46.08 2.86 16.86
CA LYS A 14 46.20 2.35 18.24
C LYS A 14 45.13 1.28 18.53
N ARG A 15 45.62 0.05 18.70
CA ARG A 15 44.85 -1.18 18.98
C ARG A 15 45.40 -1.79 20.28
N LYS A 16 44.54 -2.47 21.05
CA LYS A 16 44.85 -3.24 22.29
C LYS A 16 45.26 -2.34 23.48
N SER A 17 45.06 -2.71 24.76
CA SER A 17 44.74 -4.00 25.42
C SER A 17 43.98 -3.71 26.76
N VAL A 18 43.40 -4.62 27.57
CA VAL A 18 42.92 -6.03 27.47
C VAL A 18 42.11 -6.35 28.77
N SER A 19 41.31 -7.44 28.77
CA SER A 19 40.72 -8.14 29.95
C SER A 19 39.31 -7.69 30.42
N GLY A 20 38.33 -8.57 30.67
CA GLY A 20 38.25 -10.02 30.43
C GLY A 20 37.63 -10.81 31.60
N ARG A 21 36.41 -11.36 31.41
CA ARG A 21 35.93 -12.58 32.11
C ARG A 21 34.70 -13.20 31.42
N ASN A 22 34.77 -14.51 31.17
CA ASN A 22 33.70 -15.38 30.63
C ASN A 22 33.01 -16.21 31.74
N VAL A 23 32.05 -17.07 31.32
CA VAL A 23 31.44 -18.25 31.98
C VAL A 23 30.23 -17.92 32.86
N SER A 24 29.05 -18.58 32.79
CA SER A 24 28.54 -19.76 32.01
C SER A 24 27.10 -19.44 31.50
N VAL A 25 26.46 -20.03 30.48
CA VAL A 25 26.07 -21.43 30.13
C VAL A 25 25.32 -22.23 31.22
N ALA A 26 23.99 -22.35 31.06
CA ALA A 26 23.14 -23.56 31.16
C ALA A 26 21.71 -23.24 31.65
N GLY A 27 20.66 -23.75 30.98
CA GLY A 27 19.27 -23.54 31.42
C GLY A 27 18.20 -23.89 30.38
N LYS A 28 18.07 -25.17 30.02
CA LYS A 28 16.97 -25.71 29.20
C LYS A 28 15.75 -26.01 30.10
N LYS A 29 14.54 -26.11 29.50
CA LYS A 29 13.22 -26.55 30.05
C LYS A 29 12.27 -25.41 30.46
N ASP A 30 10.94 -25.50 30.31
CA ASP A 30 10.04 -26.47 29.64
C ASP A 30 8.75 -25.70 29.22
N ALA A 31 8.02 -26.20 28.21
CA ALA A 31 6.59 -25.87 28.01
C ALA A 31 5.73 -26.99 28.63
N PRO A 32 4.51 -26.74 29.12
CA PRO A 32 3.33 -27.16 28.32
C PRO A 32 1.99 -26.43 28.59
N GLY A 33 0.95 -26.78 27.81
CA GLY A 33 -0.47 -26.48 28.06
C GLY A 33 -0.98 -25.27 27.27
N LYS A 34 -1.93 -25.34 26.33
CA LYS A 34 -3.04 -26.28 26.05
C LYS A 34 -4.07 -26.46 27.18
N GLY A 35 -5.17 -25.71 27.05
CA GLY A 35 -6.48 -25.96 27.64
C GLY A 35 -7.42 -24.80 27.33
N ALA A 36 -8.75 -24.95 27.24
CA ALA A 36 -9.56 -26.14 26.97
C ALA A 36 -10.96 -25.67 26.53
N VAL A 37 -11.64 -26.42 25.66
CA VAL A 37 -13.04 -26.16 25.30
C VAL A 37 -13.97 -26.88 26.28
N ALA A 38 -14.78 -26.13 27.03
CA ALA A 38 -16.02 -26.53 27.70
C ALA A 38 -16.67 -25.26 28.30
N GLY A 39 -17.99 -25.12 28.46
CA GLY A 39 -19.07 -26.06 28.20
C GLY A 39 -20.09 -26.07 29.36
N ALA A 40 -21.36 -25.79 29.02
CA ALA A 40 -22.57 -25.95 29.83
C ALA A 40 -22.83 -25.00 31.03
N GLY A 41 -23.95 -24.28 30.93
CA GLY A 41 -24.73 -23.72 32.04
C GLY A 41 -26.21 -23.70 31.63
N ALA A 42 -27.01 -24.63 32.14
CA ALA A 42 -28.38 -24.86 31.67
C ALA A 42 -29.43 -24.07 32.47
N GLY A 43 -30.49 -23.62 31.80
CA GLY A 43 -31.70 -23.06 32.39
C GLY A 43 -32.92 -23.49 31.57
N ALA A 44 -33.96 -24.01 32.23
CA ALA A 44 -35.05 -24.75 31.58
C ALA A 44 -36.30 -23.90 31.27
N GLY A 45 -37.06 -24.31 30.24
CA GLY A 45 -38.40 -23.79 29.96
C GLY A 45 -39.11 -24.62 28.90
N ALA A 46 -40.11 -25.42 29.28
CA ALA A 46 -40.88 -26.27 28.37
C ALA A 46 -42.26 -25.67 28.06
N GLY A 47 -42.67 -25.65 26.80
CA GLY A 47 -43.99 -25.21 26.35
C GLY A 47 -44.31 -25.71 24.94
N LYS A 48 -45.50 -26.30 24.74
CA LYS A 48 -45.91 -26.99 23.49
C LYS A 48 -46.56 -26.02 22.49
N GLY A 49 -46.47 -26.30 21.19
CA GLY A 49 -47.41 -25.75 20.21
C GLY A 49 -46.95 -25.80 18.75
N THR A 50 -47.23 -26.90 18.03
CA THR A 50 -47.04 -27.01 16.58
C THR A 50 -48.12 -26.24 15.80
N ALA A 51 -47.72 -25.36 14.89
CA ALA A 51 -48.54 -24.87 13.78
C ALA A 51 -47.69 -24.91 12.50
N ALA A 52 -48.30 -25.31 11.37
CA ALA A 52 -47.56 -25.60 10.13
C ALA A 52 -47.11 -24.32 9.40
N ASN A 53 -45.90 -24.35 8.85
CA ASN A 53 -45.30 -23.22 8.13
C ASN A 53 -46.03 -22.97 6.80
N ARG A 54 -46.38 -21.71 6.51
CA ARG A 54 -46.67 -21.29 5.13
C ARG A 54 -45.34 -21.11 4.38
N PRO A 55 -45.31 -21.23 3.05
CA PRO A 55 -44.18 -20.70 2.30
C PRO A 55 -44.12 -19.19 2.52
N ASP A 56 -42.95 -18.69 2.91
CA ASP A 56 -42.73 -17.28 3.18
C ASP A 56 -43.02 -16.42 1.95
N ALA A 57 -43.62 -15.26 2.18
CA ALA A 57 -43.66 -14.22 1.16
C ALA A 57 -42.22 -13.78 0.83
N PRO A 58 -41.91 -13.30 -0.39
CA PRO A 58 -40.63 -12.68 -0.65
C PRO A 58 -40.41 -11.58 0.40
N GLY A 59 -39.23 -11.60 1.03
CA GLY A 59 -38.87 -10.63 2.06
C GLY A 59 -38.92 -9.19 1.51
N PRO A 60 -38.95 -8.18 2.39
CA PRO A 60 -38.84 -6.80 1.96
C PRO A 60 -37.62 -6.63 1.03
N ILE A 61 -37.83 -6.01 -0.13
CA ILE A 61 -36.71 -5.51 -0.92
C ILE A 61 -35.97 -4.52 -0.01
N PRO A 62 -34.64 -4.61 0.16
CA PRO A 62 -33.91 -3.62 0.95
C PRO A 62 -34.24 -2.22 0.44
N GLU A 63 -34.75 -1.36 1.33
CA GLU A 63 -34.90 0.05 0.98
C GLU A 63 -33.51 0.64 0.76
N PRO A 64 -33.32 1.57 -0.20
CA PRO A 64 -32.04 2.22 -0.40
C PRO A 64 -31.57 2.82 0.92
N GLN A 65 -30.42 2.39 1.43
CA GLN A 65 -29.83 3.02 2.60
C GLN A 65 -29.40 4.42 2.18
N GLU A 66 -30.03 5.46 2.73
CA GLU A 66 -29.53 6.83 2.52
C GLU A 66 -28.09 6.87 3.07
N PRO A 67 -27.11 7.33 2.27
CA PRO A 67 -25.72 7.36 2.71
C PRO A 67 -25.59 8.29 3.91
N ASP A 68 -25.06 7.76 5.01
CA ASP A 68 -24.75 8.58 6.19
C ASP A 68 -23.77 9.70 5.81
N GLU A 69 -23.80 10.80 6.57
CA GLU A 69 -23.08 12.04 6.30
C GLU A 69 -21.58 11.78 6.06
N PHE A 70 -21.01 10.81 6.78
CA PHE A 70 -19.63 10.36 6.60
C PHE A 70 -19.34 9.84 5.18
N ALA A 71 -20.21 8.99 4.63
CA ALA A 71 -20.01 8.38 3.32
C ALA A 71 -20.07 9.41 2.19
N VAL A 72 -21.02 10.36 2.28
CA VAL A 72 -21.12 11.49 1.35
C VAL A 72 -19.84 12.32 1.39
N GLN A 73 -19.37 12.70 2.58
CA GLN A 73 -18.14 13.52 2.72
C GLN A 73 -16.88 12.80 2.22
N ILE A 74 -16.78 11.48 2.36
CA ILE A 74 -15.66 10.70 1.79
C ILE A 74 -15.78 10.63 0.26
N SER A 75 -16.99 10.39 -0.27
CA SER A 75 -17.23 10.40 -1.72
C SER A 75 -16.87 11.76 -2.34
N ASP A 76 -17.31 12.88 -1.74
CA ASP A 76 -17.01 14.22 -2.24
C ASP A 76 -15.49 14.51 -2.27
N GLN A 77 -14.77 14.07 -1.22
CA GLN A 77 -13.30 14.21 -1.14
C GLN A 77 -12.58 13.38 -2.21
N ILE A 78 -13.07 12.17 -2.47
CA ILE A 78 -12.53 11.27 -3.50
C ILE A 78 -12.84 11.76 -4.91
N GLU A 79 -14.08 12.18 -5.18
CA GLU A 79 -14.46 12.76 -6.48
C GLU A 79 -13.66 14.02 -6.77
N SER A 80 -13.48 14.90 -5.78
CA SER A 80 -12.62 16.10 -5.90
C SER A 80 -11.19 15.73 -6.27
N PHE A 81 -10.55 14.81 -5.54
CA PHE A 81 -9.18 14.38 -5.83
C PHE A 81 -9.03 13.81 -7.25
N ILE A 82 -9.92 12.90 -7.66
CA ILE A 82 -9.89 12.27 -8.98
C ILE A 82 -10.05 13.31 -10.09
N LEU A 83 -10.95 14.28 -9.92
CA LEU A 83 -11.13 15.38 -10.87
C LEU A 83 -9.88 16.26 -10.93
N SER A 84 -9.37 16.75 -9.79
CA SER A 84 -8.19 17.62 -9.73
C SER A 84 -6.96 16.97 -10.38
N VAL A 85 -6.67 15.70 -10.08
CA VAL A 85 -5.50 15.00 -10.63
C VAL A 85 -5.62 14.80 -12.14
N ARG A 86 -6.82 14.47 -12.66
CA ARG A 86 -7.07 14.41 -14.11
C ARG A 86 -7.01 15.78 -14.80
N GLU A 87 -7.37 16.87 -14.13
CA GLU A 87 -7.18 18.22 -14.67
C GLU A 87 -5.69 18.60 -14.70
N VAL A 88 -4.93 18.34 -13.63
CA VAL A 88 -3.48 18.57 -13.61
C VAL A 88 -2.77 17.81 -14.73
N ALA A 89 -3.13 16.53 -14.96
CA ALA A 89 -2.54 15.68 -15.98
C ALA A 89 -2.71 16.17 -17.44
N LYS A 90 -3.57 17.18 -17.69
CA LYS A 90 -3.67 17.84 -19.01
C LYS A 90 -2.47 18.75 -19.30
N GLY A 91 -1.75 19.20 -18.26
CA GLY A 91 -0.56 20.04 -18.39
C GLY A 91 -0.84 21.50 -18.76
N ASP A 92 -2.05 22.01 -18.51
CA ASP A 92 -2.42 23.41 -18.83
C ASP A 92 -1.63 24.46 -18.00
N ASP A 93 -1.14 24.09 -16.80
CA ASP A 93 -0.24 24.91 -15.97
C ASP A 93 0.85 24.03 -15.31
N PRO A 94 1.97 23.76 -16.01
CA PRO A 94 3.00 22.83 -15.52
C PRO A 94 3.80 23.38 -14.34
N ASP A 95 4.00 24.70 -14.25
CA ASP A 95 4.75 25.34 -13.15
C ASP A 95 4.06 25.14 -11.79
N SER A 96 2.73 24.95 -11.79
CA SER A 96 1.92 24.69 -10.60
C SER A 96 1.60 23.22 -10.34
N ALA A 97 2.01 22.29 -11.23
CA ALA A 97 1.63 20.88 -11.13
C ALA A 97 2.04 20.23 -9.80
N VAL A 98 3.33 20.30 -9.44
CA VAL A 98 3.86 19.73 -8.18
C VAL A 98 3.15 20.26 -6.91
N PRO A 99 3.00 21.58 -6.70
CA PRO A 99 2.29 22.08 -5.51
C PRO A 99 0.78 21.75 -5.52
N TYR A 100 0.13 21.62 -6.68
CA TYR A 100 -1.25 21.14 -6.74
C TYR A 100 -1.35 19.65 -6.38
N LEU A 101 -0.53 18.78 -6.97
CA LEU A 101 -0.50 17.35 -6.61
C LEU A 101 -0.20 17.16 -5.11
N LEU A 102 0.74 17.91 -4.54
CA LEU A 102 1.04 17.87 -3.10
C LEU A 102 -0.18 18.23 -2.25
N LEU A 103 -0.96 19.23 -2.66
CA LEU A 103 -2.18 19.66 -1.98
C LEU A 103 -3.29 18.61 -2.08
N GLU A 104 -3.55 18.08 -3.27
CA GLU A 104 -4.63 17.11 -3.49
C GLU A 104 -4.33 15.77 -2.81
N VAL A 105 -3.10 15.27 -2.89
CA VAL A 105 -2.68 14.05 -2.17
C VAL A 105 -2.76 14.25 -0.64
N SER A 106 -2.44 15.45 -0.13
CA SER A 106 -2.63 15.77 1.30
C SER A 106 -4.10 15.70 1.73
N GLN A 107 -5.02 16.16 0.88
CA GLN A 107 -6.47 16.11 1.13
C GLN A 107 -7.00 14.67 1.06
N LEU A 108 -6.53 13.88 0.08
CA LEU A 108 -6.87 12.46 -0.02
C LEU A 108 -6.42 11.68 1.23
N LEU A 109 -5.20 11.93 1.72
CA LEU A 109 -4.69 11.29 2.94
C LEU A 109 -5.43 11.74 4.21
N LEU A 110 -6.09 12.92 4.21
CA LEU A 110 -7.05 13.27 5.25
C LEU A 110 -8.31 12.38 5.18
N ALA A 111 -8.85 12.12 3.98
CA ALA A 111 -9.96 11.18 3.80
C ALA A 111 -9.58 9.75 4.24
N GLY A 112 -8.39 9.29 3.84
CA GLY A 112 -7.82 8.00 4.27
C GLY A 112 -7.62 7.90 5.78
N GLY A 113 -7.04 8.93 6.40
CA GLY A 113 -6.89 9.00 7.86
C GLY A 113 -8.22 8.95 8.62
N ARG A 114 -9.30 9.46 8.03
CA ARG A 114 -10.66 9.33 8.58
C ARG A 114 -11.21 7.91 8.43
N LEU A 115 -11.01 7.26 7.27
CA LEU A 115 -11.40 5.87 7.03
C LEU A 115 -10.66 4.90 7.95
N GLY A 116 -9.35 5.07 8.14
CA GLY A 116 -8.53 4.26 9.05
C GLY A 116 -8.75 4.54 10.54
N ALA A 117 -9.43 5.64 10.89
CA ALA A 117 -9.88 5.94 12.26
C ALA A 117 -11.32 5.49 12.54
N HIS A 118 -12.06 5.10 11.50
CA HIS A 118 -13.40 4.52 11.62
C HIS A 118 -13.30 3.06 12.09
N GLU A 119 -14.34 2.54 12.77
CA GLU A 119 -14.43 1.11 13.06
C GLU A 119 -14.45 0.29 11.77
N ASP A 120 -13.97 -0.97 11.82
CA ASP A 120 -13.91 -1.88 10.67
C ASP A 120 -15.28 -2.00 10.00
N ILE A 121 -15.35 -1.57 8.74
CA ILE A 121 -16.57 -1.56 7.95
C ILE A 121 -16.78 -2.98 7.40
N VAL A 122 -18.03 -3.44 7.35
CA VAL A 122 -18.36 -4.79 6.88
C VAL A 122 -19.47 -4.69 5.82
N PRO A 123 -19.23 -5.20 4.59
CA PRO A 123 -20.26 -5.32 3.56
C PRO A 123 -21.49 -6.08 4.03
N ASP A 124 -22.67 -5.69 3.53
CA ASP A 124 -23.92 -6.41 3.81
C ASP A 124 -23.96 -7.73 3.02
N GLU A 125 -23.38 -7.75 1.82
CA GLU A 125 -23.28 -8.93 0.97
C GLU A 125 -21.91 -9.64 1.10
N ARG A 126 -21.92 -10.98 1.06
CA ARG A 126 -20.69 -11.80 1.13
C ARG A 126 -19.86 -11.76 -0.16
N TYR A 127 -20.48 -11.43 -1.27
CA TYR A 127 -19.86 -11.44 -2.59
C TYR A 127 -20.07 -10.10 -3.25
N GLU A 128 -19.04 -9.62 -3.92
CA GLU A 128 -19.14 -8.43 -4.74
C GLU A 128 -20.02 -8.70 -5.98
N PRO A 129 -21.05 -7.88 -6.25
CA PRO A 129 -21.71 -7.86 -7.55
C PRO A 129 -20.74 -7.37 -8.63
N ASP A 130 -20.90 -7.83 -9.87
CA ASP A 130 -20.11 -7.34 -11.02
C ASP A 130 -20.20 -5.81 -11.11
N ALA A 131 -19.09 -5.13 -10.82
CA ALA A 131 -18.95 -3.68 -10.86
C ALA A 131 -18.85 -3.13 -12.30
N GLY A 132 -18.69 -4.01 -13.29
CA GLY A 132 -18.39 -3.66 -14.67
C GLY A 132 -16.89 -3.56 -14.95
N PRO A 133 -16.51 -3.05 -16.13
CA PRO A 133 -15.10 -2.87 -16.49
C PRO A 133 -14.46 -1.77 -15.63
N GLU A 134 -13.29 -2.09 -15.08
CA GLU A 134 -12.40 -1.14 -14.40
C GLU A 134 -12.00 0.00 -15.36
N PRO A 135 -12.01 1.28 -14.91
CA PRO A 135 -11.56 2.38 -15.75
C PRO A 135 -10.09 2.26 -16.13
N ASP A 136 -9.81 2.50 -17.42
CA ASP A 136 -8.46 2.58 -17.97
C ASP A 136 -7.88 3.97 -17.74
N GLU A 137 -6.96 4.09 -16.77
CA GLU A 137 -6.25 5.32 -16.44
C GLU A 137 -4.88 5.45 -17.15
N ASP A 138 -4.55 4.64 -18.18
CA ASP A 138 -3.26 4.76 -18.89
C ASP A 138 -3.06 6.15 -19.52
N SER A 139 -4.16 6.79 -19.96
CA SER A 139 -4.10 8.17 -20.46
C SER A 139 -3.79 9.20 -19.36
N LEU A 140 -4.26 8.96 -18.12
CA LEU A 140 -3.92 9.78 -16.96
C LEU A 140 -2.44 9.59 -16.60
N ARG A 141 -2.03 8.32 -16.48
CA ARG A 141 -0.66 7.87 -16.20
C ARG A 141 0.34 8.51 -17.17
N GLN A 142 0.08 8.41 -18.47
CA GLN A 142 0.95 8.97 -19.51
C GLN A 142 0.98 10.51 -19.51
N GLY A 143 -0.15 11.17 -19.22
CA GLY A 143 -0.21 12.62 -19.07
C GLY A 143 0.64 13.12 -17.90
N LEU A 144 0.53 12.47 -16.74
CA LEU A 144 1.36 12.74 -15.57
C LEU A 144 2.84 12.46 -15.83
N ALA A 145 3.19 11.35 -16.47
CA ALA A 145 4.58 11.00 -16.77
C ALA A 145 5.26 12.04 -17.65
N THR A 146 4.57 12.55 -18.67
CA THR A 146 5.07 13.63 -19.53
C THR A 146 5.14 14.98 -18.80
N LEU A 147 4.18 15.26 -17.90
CA LEU A 147 4.15 16.49 -17.10
C LEU A 147 5.26 16.53 -16.04
N LEU A 148 5.64 15.37 -15.51
CA LEU A 148 6.60 15.20 -14.43
C LEU A 148 8.00 14.80 -14.92
N GLU A 149 8.29 14.75 -16.22
CA GLU A 149 9.66 14.61 -16.71
C GLU A 149 10.48 15.85 -16.29
N PRO A 150 11.62 15.75 -15.55
CA PRO A 150 12.41 14.56 -15.19
C PRO A 150 12.29 14.10 -13.71
N ILE A 151 11.32 14.62 -12.97
CA ILE A 151 11.11 14.44 -11.52
C ILE A 151 10.14 13.28 -11.15
N ASP A 152 9.63 12.56 -12.14
CA ASP A 152 8.61 11.51 -11.96
C ASP A 152 9.11 10.30 -11.17
N VAL A 153 10.38 9.91 -11.37
CA VAL A 153 11.00 8.75 -10.69
C VAL A 153 11.48 9.15 -9.30
N TYR A 154 11.24 8.30 -8.30
CA TYR A 154 11.75 8.45 -6.95
C TYR A 154 12.09 7.09 -6.31
N SER A 155 12.72 7.13 -5.14
CA SER A 155 13.17 5.95 -4.39
C SER A 155 12.31 5.73 -3.14
N GLU A 156 11.64 4.59 -3.04
CA GLU A 156 10.67 4.27 -1.99
C GLU A 156 11.10 3.10 -1.09
N VAL A 157 10.66 3.11 0.18
CA VAL A 157 10.89 2.04 1.17
C VAL A 157 9.55 1.66 1.83
N PHE A 158 8.81 0.78 1.13
CA PHE A 158 7.44 0.37 1.47
C PHE A 158 7.15 0.02 2.94
N ASP A 159 8.04 -0.75 3.60
CA ASP A 159 7.91 -1.08 5.03
C ASP A 159 9.12 -0.52 5.81
N PRO A 160 8.94 0.58 6.57
CA PRO A 160 10.00 1.19 7.38
C PRO A 160 10.36 0.37 8.63
N TYR A 161 9.57 -0.66 8.99
CA TYR A 161 9.87 -1.58 10.08
C TYR A 161 10.70 -2.80 9.65
N VAL A 162 10.82 -3.07 8.34
CA VAL A 162 11.72 -4.11 7.81
C VAL A 162 13.18 -3.60 7.83
N PRO A 163 14.09 -4.19 8.62
CA PRO A 163 15.42 -3.59 8.82
C PRO A 163 16.32 -3.76 7.59
N ARG A 164 16.71 -2.64 6.98
CA ARG A 164 17.54 -2.56 5.75
C ARG A 164 16.83 -3.10 4.51
N SER A 165 15.53 -2.80 4.36
CA SER A 165 14.85 -2.84 3.07
C SER A 165 15.68 -2.11 2.01
N THR A 166 15.88 -2.76 0.86
CA THR A 166 16.43 -2.10 -0.33
C THR A 166 15.37 -1.14 -0.86
N PRO A 167 15.71 0.13 -1.13
CA PRO A 167 14.79 1.04 -1.80
C PRO A 167 14.46 0.57 -3.22
N VAL A 168 13.25 0.87 -3.70
CA VAL A 168 12.75 0.50 -5.03
C VAL A 168 12.49 1.76 -5.85
N ALA A 169 12.68 1.69 -7.17
CA ALA A 169 12.29 2.76 -8.09
C ALA A 169 10.77 2.76 -8.30
N CYS A 170 10.13 3.89 -8.03
CA CYS A 170 8.70 4.12 -8.24
C CYS A 170 8.51 5.38 -9.09
N ARG A 171 7.33 5.54 -9.70
CA ARG A 171 6.94 6.74 -10.45
C ARG A 171 5.71 7.39 -9.85
N ILE A 172 5.72 8.70 -9.70
CA ILE A 172 4.57 9.48 -9.22
C ILE A 172 3.39 9.35 -10.20
N SER A 173 3.67 9.26 -11.51
CA SER A 173 2.68 9.06 -12.55
C SER A 173 1.94 7.72 -12.47
N ASP A 174 2.68 6.61 -12.29
CA ASP A 174 2.14 5.27 -12.11
C ASP A 174 1.38 5.16 -10.76
N ASP A 175 1.98 5.66 -9.67
CA ASP A 175 1.36 5.73 -8.33
C ASP A 175 -0.02 6.41 -8.35
N LEU A 176 -0.11 7.61 -8.94
CA LEU A 176 -1.34 8.40 -8.93
C LEU A 176 -2.43 7.80 -9.82
N ALA A 177 -2.05 7.13 -10.91
CA ALA A 177 -2.99 6.38 -11.73
C ALA A 177 -3.57 5.18 -10.94
N ASP A 178 -2.71 4.38 -10.29
CA ASP A 178 -3.13 3.26 -9.45
C ASP A 178 -4.03 3.70 -8.29
N VAL A 179 -3.73 4.84 -7.65
CA VAL A 179 -4.60 5.45 -6.63
C VAL A 179 -5.97 5.80 -7.22
N VAL A 180 -6.04 6.43 -8.40
CA VAL A 180 -7.32 6.78 -9.05
C VAL A 180 -8.13 5.53 -9.41
N VAL A 181 -7.50 4.44 -9.85
CA VAL A 181 -8.16 3.15 -10.11
C VAL A 181 -8.81 2.61 -8.81
N ASN A 182 -8.02 2.46 -7.74
CA ASN A 182 -8.49 1.94 -6.44
C ASN A 182 -9.67 2.77 -5.88
N LEU A 183 -9.60 4.09 -6.00
CA LEU A 183 -10.65 5.00 -5.53
C LEU A 183 -11.93 4.94 -6.40
N SER A 184 -11.76 4.83 -7.72
CA SER A 184 -12.87 4.73 -8.69
C SER A 184 -13.68 3.44 -8.51
N HIS A 185 -13.04 2.36 -8.05
CA HIS A 185 -13.72 1.10 -7.72
C HIS A 185 -14.78 1.30 -6.62
N GLY A 186 -14.40 1.81 -5.45
CA GLY A 186 -15.35 2.11 -4.38
C GLY A 186 -16.41 3.16 -4.78
N LEU A 187 -16.04 4.13 -5.62
CA LEU A 187 -16.98 5.13 -6.15
C LEU A 187 -18.06 4.52 -7.06
N THR A 188 -17.74 3.43 -7.76
CA THR A 188 -18.70 2.67 -8.58
C THR A 188 -19.76 1.99 -7.72
N HIS A 189 -19.38 1.47 -6.55
CA HIS A 189 -20.32 0.97 -5.54
C HIS A 189 -21.17 2.09 -4.95
N PHE A 190 -20.56 3.23 -4.60
CA PHE A 190 -21.28 4.38 -4.02
C PHE A 190 -22.37 4.91 -4.96
N ARG A 191 -22.02 5.11 -6.24
CA ARG A 191 -22.95 5.56 -7.29
C ARG A 191 -24.06 4.55 -7.61
N ALA A 192 -23.87 3.27 -7.27
CA ALA A 192 -24.89 2.23 -7.34
C ALA A 192 -25.77 2.14 -6.07
N GLY A 193 -25.57 3.02 -5.08
CA GLY A 193 -26.28 3.00 -3.80
C GLY A 193 -25.76 1.96 -2.79
N ARG A 194 -24.64 1.30 -3.08
CA ARG A 194 -24.00 0.30 -2.20
C ARG A 194 -22.99 0.98 -1.28
N VAL A 195 -23.50 1.69 -0.29
CA VAL A 195 -22.73 2.58 0.60
C VAL A 195 -21.76 1.78 1.49
N SER A 196 -22.20 0.64 2.04
CA SER A 196 -21.40 -0.24 2.88
C SER A 196 -20.25 -0.89 2.09
N GLU A 197 -20.50 -1.42 0.89
CA GLU A 197 -19.43 -1.93 0.01
C GLU A 197 -18.45 -0.84 -0.43
N ALA A 198 -18.92 0.37 -0.76
CA ALA A 198 -18.06 1.49 -1.16
C ALA A 198 -17.09 1.90 -0.05
N LEU A 199 -17.63 2.12 1.16
CA LEU A 199 -16.85 2.44 2.34
C LEU A 199 -15.87 1.32 2.71
N TRP A 200 -16.29 0.06 2.61
CA TRP A 200 -15.41 -1.08 2.83
C TRP A 200 -14.25 -1.10 1.83
N TRP A 201 -14.53 -0.96 0.53
CA TRP A 201 -13.50 -0.95 -0.50
C TRP A 201 -12.50 0.18 -0.26
N TRP A 202 -12.95 1.40 0.02
CA TRP A 202 -12.05 2.52 0.33
C TRP A 202 -11.23 2.30 1.60
N GLN A 203 -11.81 1.77 2.69
CA GLN A 203 -11.09 1.49 3.94
C GLN A 203 -10.07 0.34 3.77
N PHE A 204 -10.46 -0.76 3.13
CA PHE A 204 -9.59 -1.91 2.88
C PHE A 204 -8.39 -1.52 2.01
N SER A 205 -8.64 -0.84 0.89
CA SER A 205 -7.59 -0.41 -0.04
C SER A 205 -6.73 0.73 0.54
N TYR A 206 -7.25 1.56 1.46
CA TYR A 206 -6.41 2.52 2.20
C TYR A 206 -5.33 1.80 3.01
N LEU A 207 -5.69 0.70 3.68
CA LEU A 207 -4.80 -0.06 4.55
C LEU A 207 -3.90 -1.07 3.81
N SER A 208 -4.14 -1.33 2.52
CA SER A 208 -3.45 -2.39 1.76
C SER A 208 -2.85 -1.98 0.41
N SER A 209 -3.29 -0.87 -0.18
CA SER A 209 -2.79 -0.34 -1.46
C SER A 209 -2.68 1.19 -1.43
N TRP A 210 -3.73 1.92 -1.83
CA TRP A 210 -3.64 3.34 -2.19
C TRP A 210 -3.18 4.25 -1.05
N GLY A 211 -3.41 3.90 0.21
CA GLY A 211 -2.92 4.71 1.34
C GLY A 211 -1.40 4.67 1.50
N LEU A 212 -0.76 3.55 1.16
CA LEU A 212 0.70 3.43 1.12
C LEU A 212 1.24 4.18 -0.09
N THR A 213 0.69 3.92 -1.28
CA THR A 213 1.06 4.58 -2.54
C THR A 213 0.96 6.11 -2.42
N ALA A 214 -0.20 6.63 -2.02
CA ALA A 214 -0.39 8.08 -1.83
C ALA A 214 0.55 8.67 -0.76
N SER A 215 0.90 7.93 0.29
CA SER A 215 1.88 8.39 1.29
C SER A 215 3.30 8.49 0.72
N ALA A 216 3.69 7.56 -0.15
CA ALA A 216 4.97 7.57 -0.85
C ALA A 216 5.05 8.74 -1.86
N SER A 217 4.03 8.90 -2.71
CA SER A 217 3.97 10.03 -3.65
C SER A 217 3.91 11.38 -2.92
N LEU A 218 3.19 11.48 -1.79
CA LEU A 218 3.22 12.68 -0.93
C LEU A 218 4.65 12.98 -0.47
N ARG A 219 5.37 11.96 0.00
CA ARG A 219 6.74 12.11 0.51
C ARG A 219 7.70 12.56 -0.57
N ALA A 220 7.54 12.06 -1.80
CA ALA A 220 8.30 12.48 -2.98
C ALA A 220 7.99 13.95 -3.34
N LEU A 221 6.72 14.29 -3.55
CA LEU A 221 6.26 15.66 -3.87
C LEU A 221 6.69 16.68 -2.81
N GLN A 222 6.59 16.33 -1.52
CA GLN A 222 7.07 17.18 -0.42
C GLN A 222 8.60 17.38 -0.49
N SER A 223 9.35 16.33 -0.87
CA SER A 223 10.80 16.43 -1.07
C SER A 223 11.14 17.39 -2.20
N LEU A 224 10.48 17.26 -3.35
CA LEU A 224 10.68 18.15 -4.52
C LEU A 224 10.43 19.62 -4.14
N VAL A 225 9.31 19.92 -3.48
CA VAL A 225 9.02 21.29 -3.00
C VAL A 225 10.07 21.77 -1.99
N ALA A 226 10.56 20.90 -1.10
CA ALA A 226 11.61 21.27 -0.14
C ALA A 226 12.95 21.59 -0.84
N HIS A 227 13.38 20.78 -1.80
CA HIS A 227 14.59 21.02 -2.61
C HIS A 227 14.52 22.37 -3.33
N VAL A 228 13.41 22.64 -4.05
CA VAL A 228 13.17 23.91 -4.75
C VAL A 228 13.15 25.10 -3.78
N ARG A 229 12.51 24.97 -2.61
CA ARG A 229 12.40 26.06 -1.63
C ARG A 229 13.68 26.32 -0.82
N GLN A 230 14.60 25.36 -0.78
CA GLN A 230 15.87 25.45 -0.04
C GLN A 230 17.08 25.68 -0.96
N ASP A 231 16.87 25.79 -2.29
CA ASP A 231 17.93 25.91 -3.30
C ASP A 231 18.96 24.75 -3.22
N SER A 232 18.44 23.55 -2.95
CA SER A 232 19.22 22.31 -2.91
C SER A 232 18.93 21.49 -4.16
N PRO A 233 19.93 21.21 -5.03
CA PRO A 233 19.71 20.34 -6.18
C PRO A 233 19.28 18.94 -5.73
N LEU A 234 18.64 18.21 -6.65
CA LEU A 234 18.45 16.76 -6.53
C LEU A 234 19.75 16.07 -6.94
N ASP A 235 20.14 15.04 -6.20
CA ASP A 235 21.21 14.14 -6.65
C ASP A 235 20.69 13.23 -7.77
N GLU A 236 21.58 12.75 -8.64
CA GLU A 236 21.23 11.72 -9.63
C GLU A 236 20.79 10.44 -8.88
N LEU A 237 19.76 9.77 -9.37
CA LEU A 237 19.23 8.55 -8.73
C LEU A 237 20.08 7.30 -9.03
N ASP A 238 21.36 7.46 -9.38
CA ASP A 238 22.39 6.42 -9.55
C ASP A 238 21.92 5.13 -10.27
N GLY A 239 21.12 5.27 -11.34
CA GLY A 239 20.63 4.13 -12.13
C GLY A 239 19.35 3.47 -11.60
N LEU A 240 18.57 4.13 -10.73
CA LEU A 240 17.14 3.84 -10.62
C LEU A 240 16.44 4.22 -11.93
N ASP A 241 16.47 3.33 -12.92
CA ASP A 241 15.46 3.30 -13.97
C ASP A 241 14.32 2.36 -13.57
N THR A 242 13.16 2.62 -14.16
CA THR A 242 11.95 1.79 -14.15
C THR A 242 11.76 1.10 -15.50
N GLY A 243 12.52 1.49 -16.53
CA GLY A 243 12.86 0.61 -17.64
C GLY A 243 13.75 -0.53 -17.15
N THR A 244 13.36 -1.77 -17.45
CA THR A 244 14.20 -2.94 -17.22
C THR A 244 15.43 -2.88 -18.12
N ASP A 245 16.62 -2.73 -17.56
CA ASP A 245 17.85 -3.02 -18.28
C ASP A 245 17.91 -4.52 -18.63
N GLU A 246 18.54 -4.88 -19.75
CA GLU A 246 18.65 -6.30 -20.20
C GLU A 246 19.30 -7.21 -19.12
N ASP A 247 20.16 -6.63 -18.27
CA ASP A 247 20.81 -7.31 -17.15
C ASP A 247 19.82 -7.69 -16.02
N ASP A 248 18.79 -6.86 -15.76
CA ASP A 248 17.77 -7.11 -14.74
C ASP A 248 16.81 -8.25 -15.16
N GLU A 249 16.43 -8.31 -16.44
CA GLU A 249 15.66 -9.43 -16.97
C GLU A 249 16.43 -10.76 -16.82
N GLU A 250 17.74 -10.76 -17.10
CA GLU A 250 18.57 -11.95 -16.92
C GLU A 250 18.70 -12.34 -15.45
N GLN A 251 18.76 -11.37 -14.53
CA GLN A 251 18.79 -11.62 -13.08
C GLN A 251 17.46 -12.18 -12.56
N LEU A 252 16.33 -11.60 -12.97
CA LEU A 252 14.98 -12.08 -12.63
C LEU A 252 14.74 -13.50 -13.17
N ALA A 253 15.19 -13.80 -14.39
CA ALA A 253 15.12 -15.15 -14.96
C ALA A 253 15.95 -16.17 -14.14
N LYS A 254 17.15 -15.79 -13.68
CA LYS A 254 17.98 -16.60 -12.78
C LYS A 254 17.32 -16.81 -11.41
N GLU A 255 16.55 -15.85 -10.90
CA GLU A 255 15.82 -15.97 -9.63
C GLU A 255 14.57 -16.82 -9.74
N ALA A 256 13.75 -16.61 -10.78
CA ALA A 256 12.63 -17.48 -11.09
C ALA A 256 13.08 -18.94 -11.29
N GLY A 257 14.22 -19.16 -11.96
CA GLY A 257 14.83 -20.48 -12.09
C GLY A 257 15.23 -21.11 -10.74
N ARG A 258 15.89 -20.36 -9.85
CA ARG A 258 16.25 -20.81 -8.49
C ARG A 258 15.02 -21.17 -7.65
N VAL A 259 13.96 -20.36 -7.71
CA VAL A 259 12.69 -20.62 -7.00
C VAL A 259 11.99 -21.86 -7.57
N MET A 260 11.93 -22.02 -8.90
CA MET A 260 11.35 -23.19 -9.53
C MET A 260 12.11 -24.49 -9.17
N GLU A 261 13.43 -24.48 -9.14
CA GLU A 261 14.24 -25.63 -8.74
C GLU A 261 13.99 -26.02 -7.28
N ALA A 262 13.89 -25.04 -6.37
CA ALA A 262 13.59 -25.27 -4.96
C ALA A 262 12.20 -25.92 -4.77
N GLU A 263 11.17 -25.42 -5.46
CA GLU A 263 9.81 -25.97 -5.40
C GLU A 263 9.68 -27.35 -6.07
N LEU A 264 10.38 -27.59 -7.19
CA LEU A 264 10.41 -28.92 -7.80
C LEU A 264 11.13 -29.95 -6.91
N GLY A 265 12.19 -29.54 -6.21
CA GLY A 265 12.92 -30.36 -5.24
C GLY A 265 12.06 -30.78 -4.04
N THR A 266 11.28 -29.85 -3.46
CA THR A 266 10.36 -30.17 -2.35
C THR A 266 9.14 -30.96 -2.82
N MET A 267 8.64 -30.71 -4.04
CA MET A 267 7.51 -31.45 -4.62
C MET A 267 7.87 -32.91 -4.96
N GLY A 268 9.11 -33.16 -5.42
CA GLY A 268 9.65 -34.50 -5.63
C GLY A 268 9.72 -35.35 -4.36
N LEU A 269 9.97 -34.73 -3.20
CA LEU A 269 10.00 -35.41 -1.90
C LEU A 269 8.60 -35.73 -1.34
N ARG A 270 7.57 -34.94 -1.68
CA ARG A 270 6.18 -35.19 -1.24
C ARG A 270 5.50 -36.37 -1.97
N ARG A 271 5.95 -36.74 -3.18
CA ARG A 271 5.36 -37.85 -3.97
C ARG A 271 5.83 -39.27 -3.61
N ARG A 272 6.74 -39.44 -2.64
CA ARG A 272 7.22 -40.76 -2.16
C ARG A 272 6.87 -41.06 -0.70
N ARG A 273 5.59 -40.91 -0.35
CA ARG A 273 4.96 -41.56 0.83
C ARG A 273 3.52 -41.99 0.53
N GLN A 274 3.40 -43.11 -0.17
CA GLN A 274 2.32 -44.09 -0.04
C GLN A 274 2.98 -45.47 0.08
#